data_AF-A0A6D0IEN6-F1
#
_entry.id   AF-A0A6D0IEN6-F1
#
_cell.length_a   1.000
_cell.length_b   1.000
_cell.length_c   1.000
_cell.angle_alpha   90.00
_cell.angle_beta   90.00
_cell.angle_gamma   90.00
#
_symmetry.space_group_name_H-M   'P 1'
#
loop_
_entity.id
_entity.type
_entity.pdbx_description
1 polymer ?
#
loop_
_entity_poly.entity_id
_entity_poly.type
_entity_poly.pdbx_seq_one_letter_code
_entity_poly.pdbx_strand_id
1 'polypeptide(L)'
;HLQLQQQQSDKTALTVIRLGGIFSRRQQYQLPVNVTASTLTLLLQKPLKLHDMEVVHISFERNALEQWLSKGGEIRGKLNGIGFAQKLNLEVDSAQHLVVRDVSLQGSTLALPGSSAEGLPGEIKQQLEELESDWRKQHALFSEQQKCLFIPGDWLGRIEASLQDVGAQIRQAQQC
;
A
#
# COMPACT_ATOMS: atom_id res chain seq x y z
N HIS A 1 3.43 6.03 -27.57
CA HIS A 1 3.66 5.30 -26.31
C HIS A 1 3.43 6.18 -25.08
N LEU A 2 4.09 7.34 -24.95
CA LEU A 2 3.92 8.27 -23.81
C LEU A 2 2.45 8.68 -23.55
N GLN A 3 1.70 8.98 -24.61
CA GLN A 3 0.31 9.47 -24.52
C GLN A 3 -0.68 8.41 -24.00
N LEU A 4 -0.45 7.12 -24.29
CA LEU A 4 -1.25 6.00 -23.77
C LEU A 4 -0.92 5.74 -22.29
N GLN A 5 0.35 5.84 -21.93
CA GLN A 5 0.79 5.70 -20.55
C GLN A 5 0.26 6.85 -19.69
N GLN A 6 0.24 8.08 -20.22
CA GLN A 6 -0.36 9.24 -19.57
C GLN A 6 -1.89 9.12 -19.40
N GLN A 7 -2.60 8.58 -20.40
CA GLN A 7 -4.03 8.31 -20.26
C GLN A 7 -4.36 7.22 -19.22
N GLN A 8 -3.52 6.19 -19.09
CA GLN A 8 -3.67 5.19 -18.03
C GLN A 8 -3.35 5.79 -16.66
N SER A 9 -2.28 6.58 -16.58
CA SER A 9 -1.90 7.37 -15.42
C SER A 9 -3.04 8.25 -14.90
N ASP A 10 -3.69 9.03 -15.76
CA ASP A 10 -4.77 9.94 -15.36
C ASP A 10 -6.03 9.18 -14.92
N LYS A 11 -6.25 7.96 -15.44
CA LYS A 11 -7.40 7.12 -15.09
C LYS A 11 -7.30 6.51 -13.69
N THR A 12 -6.07 6.29 -13.21
CA THR A 12 -5.80 5.66 -11.90
C THR A 12 -5.31 6.67 -10.85
N ALA A 13 -5.01 7.91 -11.27
CA ALA A 13 -4.50 8.96 -10.38
C ALA A 13 -5.50 9.34 -9.29
N LEU A 14 -4.97 9.65 -8.11
CA LEU A 14 -5.77 10.18 -7.01
C LEU A 14 -6.06 11.66 -7.25
N THR A 15 -7.29 11.98 -7.61
CA THR A 15 -7.78 13.37 -7.76
C THR A 15 -8.27 13.91 -6.43
N VAL A 16 -7.73 15.04 -6.01
CA VAL A 16 -8.08 15.71 -4.75
C VAL A 16 -9.10 16.81 -5.00
N ILE A 17 -10.11 16.94 -4.14
CA ILE A 17 -11.19 17.91 -4.29
C ILE A 17 -10.72 19.26 -3.78
N ARG A 18 -10.73 20.29 -4.64
CA ARG A 18 -10.41 21.66 -4.24
C ARG A 18 -11.59 22.27 -3.45
N LEU A 19 -11.33 22.73 -2.24
CA LEU A 19 -12.26 23.54 -1.48
C LEU A 19 -12.10 25.02 -1.83
N GLY A 20 -13.17 25.60 -2.37
CA GLY A 20 -13.26 27.05 -2.58
C GLY A 20 -13.72 27.74 -1.31
N GLY A 21 -12.85 28.54 -0.70
CA GLY A 21 -13.19 29.44 0.40
C GLY A 21 -12.81 30.88 0.04
N ILE A 22 -13.75 31.82 0.19
CA ILE A 22 -13.63 33.24 -0.20
C ILE A 22 -12.49 33.98 0.55
N PHE A 23 -11.86 33.36 1.56
CA PHE A 23 -11.01 34.06 2.53
C PHE A 23 -9.61 33.47 2.80
N SER A 24 -9.15 32.43 2.09
CA SER A 24 -7.83 31.82 2.35
C SER A 24 -6.82 32.07 1.21
N ARG A 25 -5.63 32.61 1.55
CA ARG A 25 -4.50 32.80 0.62
C ARG A 25 -3.90 31.48 0.09
N ARG A 26 -4.25 30.33 0.66
CA ARG A 26 -3.80 29.01 0.24
C ARG A 26 -5.00 28.16 -0.19
N GLN A 27 -4.84 27.49 -1.33
CA GLN A 27 -5.83 26.56 -1.85
C GLN A 27 -5.89 25.36 -0.90
N GLN A 28 -7.10 25.06 -0.42
CA GLN A 28 -7.35 23.91 0.45
C GLN A 28 -7.88 22.76 -0.39
N TYR A 29 -7.47 21.56 -0.03
CA TYR A 29 -7.85 20.35 -0.73
C TYR A 29 -8.40 19.31 0.25
N GLN A 30 -9.25 18.40 -0.25
CA GLN A 30 -9.82 17.30 0.52
C GLN A 30 -9.74 15.99 -0.24
N LEU A 31 -9.45 14.91 0.49
CA LEU A 31 -9.55 13.56 -0.05
C LEU A 31 -10.99 13.27 -0.48
N PRO A 32 -11.19 12.59 -1.61
CA PRO A 32 -12.51 12.17 -2.04
C PRO A 32 -13.12 11.15 -1.06
N VAL A 33 -14.46 11.13 -0.99
CA VAL A 33 -15.24 10.36 0.00
C VAL A 33 -15.08 8.84 -0.15
N ASN A 34 -14.62 8.39 -1.32
CA ASN A 34 -14.28 6.99 -1.59
C ASN A 34 -13.09 6.47 -0.75
N VAL A 35 -12.33 7.36 -0.11
CA VAL A 35 -11.17 7.03 0.69
C VAL A 35 -11.53 6.98 2.18
N THR A 36 -11.89 5.80 2.69
CA THR A 36 -12.30 5.63 4.10
C THR A 36 -11.22 5.09 5.03
N ALA A 37 -10.18 4.43 4.50
CA ALA A 37 -9.14 3.77 5.29
C ALA A 37 -8.34 4.75 6.17
N SER A 38 -7.99 4.32 7.38
CA SER A 38 -7.17 5.11 8.32
C SER A 38 -5.72 5.25 7.86
N THR A 39 -5.19 4.22 7.21
CA THR A 39 -3.88 4.22 6.55
C THR A 39 -4.08 4.01 5.05
N LEU A 40 -3.46 4.88 4.26
CA LEU A 40 -3.62 4.95 2.83
C LEU A 40 -2.33 4.58 2.13
N THR A 41 -2.34 3.45 1.44
CA THR A 41 -1.24 3.08 0.55
C THR A 41 -1.51 3.66 -0.83
N LEU A 42 -0.60 4.48 -1.31
CA LEU A 42 -0.66 5.11 -2.64
C LEU A 42 0.49 4.56 -3.50
N LEU A 43 0.16 4.15 -4.72
CA LEU A 43 1.12 3.61 -5.69
C LEU A 43 1.75 4.75 -6.49
N LEU A 44 3.04 4.65 -6.76
CA LEU A 44 3.73 5.55 -7.67
C LEU A 44 3.57 5.02 -9.09
N GLN A 45 3.06 5.83 -10.01
CA GLN A 45 2.97 5.46 -11.42
C GLN A 45 4.35 5.28 -12.07
N LYS A 46 5.35 6.03 -11.59
CA LYS A 46 6.75 5.89 -11.96
C LYS A 46 7.55 5.64 -10.68
N PRO A 47 8.19 4.45 -10.53
CA PRO A 47 9.06 4.20 -9.40
C PRO A 47 10.12 5.30 -9.26
N LEU A 48 10.33 5.78 -8.03
CA LEU A 48 11.31 6.81 -7.72
C LEU A 48 12.32 6.30 -6.70
N LYS A 49 13.56 6.81 -6.80
CA LYS A 49 14.58 6.56 -5.80
C LYS A 49 14.45 7.59 -4.68
N LEU A 50 13.82 7.19 -3.58
CA LEU A 50 13.65 8.02 -2.39
C LEU A 50 14.51 7.43 -1.26
N HIS A 51 15.34 8.28 -0.62
CA HIS A 51 16.23 7.85 0.46
C HIS A 51 17.10 6.64 0.10
N ASP A 52 17.72 6.68 -1.08
CA ASP A 52 18.56 5.62 -1.65
C ASP A 52 17.88 4.27 -1.91
N MET A 53 16.56 4.19 -1.77
CA MET A 53 15.74 3.01 -2.04
C MET A 53 14.79 3.25 -3.20
N GLU A 54 14.54 2.22 -4.01
CA GLU A 54 13.48 2.25 -5.01
C GLU A 54 12.12 2.08 -4.34
N VAL A 55 11.24 3.06 -4.53
CA VAL A 55 9.92 3.10 -3.90
C VAL A 55 8.84 3.00 -4.96
N VAL A 56 7.97 2.01 -4.78
CA VAL A 56 6.83 1.73 -5.68
C VAL A 56 5.50 2.12 -5.05
N HIS A 57 5.43 2.16 -3.71
CA HIS A 57 4.26 2.62 -2.99
C HIS A 57 4.65 3.33 -1.70
N ILE A 58 3.79 4.24 -1.24
CA ILE A 58 3.98 4.97 0.01
C ILE A 58 2.71 4.88 0.83
N SER A 59 2.85 4.55 2.10
CA SER A 59 1.74 4.50 3.05
C SER A 59 1.70 5.78 3.89
N PHE A 60 0.56 6.45 3.87
CA PHE A 60 0.28 7.67 4.61
C PHE A 60 -0.78 7.43 5.68
N GLU A 61 -0.68 8.16 6.79
CA GLU A 61 -1.80 8.26 7.72
C GLU A 61 -2.83 9.26 7.16
N ARG A 62 -4.11 8.87 7.13
CA ARG A 62 -5.18 9.71 6.59
C ARG A 62 -5.26 11.07 7.29
N ASN A 63 -5.21 11.09 8.61
CA ASN A 63 -5.28 12.32 9.39
C ASN A 63 -4.14 13.29 9.04
N ALA A 64 -2.92 12.76 8.88
CA ALA A 64 -1.76 13.55 8.49
C ALA A 64 -1.91 14.12 7.07
N LEU A 65 -2.42 13.30 6.14
CA LEU A 65 -2.67 13.71 4.76
C LEU A 65 -3.78 14.78 4.67
N GLU A 66 -4.89 14.64 5.41
CA GLU A 66 -5.98 15.64 5.47
C GLU A 66 -5.50 16.98 6.05
N GLN A 67 -4.69 16.92 7.11
CA GLN A 67 -4.08 18.11 7.69
C GLN A 67 -3.13 18.80 6.72
N TRP A 68 -2.31 18.03 6.00
CA TRP A 68 -1.41 18.55 4.99
C TRP A 68 -2.17 19.17 3.81
N LEU A 69 -3.24 18.55 3.32
CA LEU A 69 -4.07 19.10 2.25
C LEU A 69 -4.80 20.40 2.65
N SER A 70 -5.11 20.56 3.93
CA SER A 70 -5.82 21.74 4.44
C SER A 70 -4.89 22.89 4.84
N LYS A 71 -3.74 22.60 5.45
CA LYS A 71 -2.82 23.60 6.02
C LYS A 71 -1.51 23.74 5.23
N GLY A 72 -1.18 22.76 4.40
CA GLY A 72 0.14 22.57 3.81
C GLY A 72 1.19 22.20 4.85
N GLY A 73 2.47 22.32 4.48
CA GLY A 73 3.63 22.05 5.34
C GLY A 73 4.38 20.80 4.91
N GLU A 74 5.02 20.14 5.86
CA GLU A 74 5.73 18.88 5.62
C GLU A 74 4.80 17.69 5.83
N ILE A 75 4.86 16.72 4.92
CA ILE A 75 4.20 15.42 5.09
C ILE A 75 5.23 14.32 5.28
N ARG A 76 4.86 13.30 6.04
CA ARG A 76 5.66 12.10 6.22
C ARG A 76 4.89 10.87 5.75
N GLY A 77 5.59 9.93 5.14
CA GLY A 77 5.03 8.67 4.66
C GLY A 77 6.02 7.52 4.85
N LYS A 78 5.51 6.31 5.01
CA LYS A 78 6.33 5.10 5.06
C LYS A 78 6.61 4.63 3.63
N LEU A 79 7.89 4.50 3.29
CA LEU A 79 8.30 4.02 1.97
C LEU A 79 8.09 2.50 1.90
N ASN A 80 7.43 2.01 0.84
CA ASN A 80 7.07 0.61 0.67
C ASN A 80 6.34 -0.01 1.89
N GLY A 81 5.57 0.80 2.62
CA GLY A 81 4.81 0.36 3.80
C GLY A 81 5.65 -0.03 5.02
N ILE A 82 6.98 0.02 4.93
CA ILE A 82 7.91 -0.45 5.95
C ILE A 82 8.71 0.70 6.57
N GLY A 83 9.25 0.46 7.78
CA GLY A 83 10.13 1.39 8.47
C GLY A 83 9.44 2.65 9.03
N PHE A 84 10.25 3.69 9.26
CA PHE A 84 9.81 4.97 9.82
C PHE A 84 9.21 5.88 8.74
N ALA A 85 8.26 6.72 9.13
CA ALA A 85 7.69 7.71 8.23
C ALA A 85 8.72 8.79 7.91
N GLN A 86 9.16 8.84 6.66
CA GLN A 86 10.17 9.77 6.17
C GLN A 86 9.50 11.02 5.59
N LYS A 87 10.18 12.16 5.65
CA LYS A 87 9.67 13.40 5.05
C LYS A 87 9.67 13.26 3.54
N LEU A 88 8.58 13.66 2.90
CA LEU A 88 8.40 13.54 1.46
C LEU A 88 8.12 14.91 0.85
N ASN A 89 8.67 15.14 -0.34
CA ASN A 89 8.32 16.30 -1.14
C ASN A 89 7.06 15.97 -1.95
N LEU A 90 5.92 16.25 -1.34
CA LEU A 90 4.59 16.05 -1.93
C LEU A 90 4.05 17.40 -2.41
N GLU A 91 3.40 17.41 -3.56
CA GLU A 91 2.71 18.56 -4.12
C GLU A 91 1.40 18.15 -4.79
N VAL A 92 0.51 19.13 -4.96
CA VAL A 92 -0.72 18.97 -5.76
C VAL A 92 -0.49 19.65 -7.10
N ASP A 93 -0.54 18.89 -8.20
CA ASP A 93 -0.38 19.43 -9.56
C ASP A 93 -1.63 20.21 -9.99
N SER A 94 -1.51 20.96 -11.09
CA SER A 94 -2.56 21.67 -11.81
C SER A 94 -3.79 20.81 -12.13
N ALA A 95 -3.59 19.51 -12.38
CA ALA A 95 -4.65 18.52 -12.59
C ALA A 95 -5.29 18.00 -11.28
N GLN A 96 -4.93 18.58 -10.12
CA GLN A 96 -5.38 18.16 -8.79
C GLN A 96 -4.93 16.76 -8.37
N HIS A 97 -3.84 16.27 -8.96
CA HIS A 97 -3.24 15.00 -8.59
C HIS A 97 -2.12 15.19 -7.57
N LEU A 98 -1.95 14.20 -6.69
CA LEU A 98 -0.80 14.15 -5.79
C LEU A 98 0.44 13.70 -6.54
N VAL A 99 1.51 14.49 -6.46
CA VAL A 99 2.81 14.19 -7.09
C VAL A 99 3.90 14.19 -6.03
N VAL A 100 4.70 13.12 -6.00
CA VAL A 100 5.89 13.03 -5.15
C VAL A 100 7.12 13.33 -5.99
N ARG A 101 8.05 14.13 -5.46
CA ARG A 101 9.34 14.42 -6.09
C ARG A 101 10.51 13.80 -5.35
N ASP A 102 11.49 13.31 -6.10
CA ASP A 102 12.78 12.87 -5.58
C ASP A 102 13.79 14.04 -5.44
N VAL A 103 15.03 13.72 -5.02
CA VAL A 103 16.14 14.68 -4.91
C VAL A 103 16.56 15.28 -6.26
N SER A 104 16.21 14.63 -7.37
CA SER A 104 16.46 15.09 -8.74
C SER A 104 15.25 15.85 -9.31
N LEU A 105 14.26 16.17 -8.49
CA LEU A 105 12.98 16.81 -8.85
C LEU A 105 12.14 16.01 -9.85
N GLN A 106 12.40 14.72 -10.02
CA GLN A 106 11.57 13.81 -10.81
C GLN A 106 10.24 13.60 -10.09
N GLY A 107 9.15 14.03 -10.72
CA GLY A 107 7.80 13.83 -10.21
C GLY A 107 7.24 12.46 -10.59
N SER A 108 6.54 11.83 -9.65
CA SER A 108 5.65 10.70 -9.91
C SER A 108 4.28 10.97 -9.32
N THR A 109 3.25 10.83 -10.14
CA THR A 109 1.85 10.90 -9.72
C THR A 109 1.49 9.69 -8.88
N LEU A 110 0.70 9.92 -7.83
CA LEU A 110 0.19 8.90 -6.93
C LEU A 110 -1.19 8.40 -7.35
N ALA A 111 -1.39 7.10 -7.24
CA ALA A 111 -2.62 6.39 -7.59
C ALA A 111 -3.15 5.60 -6.39
N LEU A 112 -4.47 5.41 -6.32
CA LEU A 112 -5.07 4.48 -5.35
C LEU A 112 -4.96 3.04 -5.86
N PRO A 113 -4.63 2.06 -5.00
CA PRO A 113 -4.76 0.65 -5.33
C PRO A 113 -6.23 0.35 -5.61
N GLY A 114 -6.52 -0.29 -6.75
CA GLY A 114 -7.87 -0.76 -7.09
C GLY A 114 -8.72 0.17 -7.96
N SER A 115 -8.20 1.29 -8.51
CA SER A 115 -8.93 2.04 -9.55
C SER A 115 -8.91 1.34 -10.93
N SER A 116 -8.05 0.34 -11.09
CA SER A 116 -8.14 -0.63 -12.18
C SER A 116 -9.15 -1.71 -11.77
N ALA A 117 -10.31 -1.74 -12.43
CA ALA A 117 -11.41 -2.67 -12.18
C ALA A 117 -11.10 -4.11 -12.64
N GLU A 118 -9.93 -4.63 -12.30
CA GLU A 118 -9.57 -6.02 -12.43
C GLU A 118 -9.30 -6.51 -11.01
N GLY A 119 -10.14 -7.42 -10.50
CA GLY A 119 -9.90 -8.08 -9.23
C GLY A 119 -8.52 -8.76 -9.20
N LEU A 120 -8.16 -9.32 -8.05
CA LEU A 120 -6.88 -10.01 -7.82
C LEU A 120 -6.40 -10.73 -9.09
N PRO A 121 -5.26 -10.34 -9.69
CA PRO A 121 -4.82 -10.89 -10.97
C PRO A 121 -4.84 -12.41 -10.93
N GLY A 122 -5.37 -13.06 -11.98
CA GLY A 122 -5.57 -14.51 -11.98
C GLY A 122 -4.30 -15.30 -11.67
N GLU A 123 -3.13 -14.78 -12.06
CA GLU A 123 -1.82 -15.34 -11.75
C GLU A 123 -1.50 -15.30 -10.24
N ILE A 124 -1.78 -14.17 -9.57
CA ILE A 124 -1.59 -14.02 -8.13
C ILE A 124 -2.56 -14.93 -7.39
N LYS A 125 -3.83 -15.00 -7.84
CA LYS A 125 -4.80 -15.92 -7.26
C LYS A 125 -4.33 -17.38 -7.35
N GLN A 126 -3.83 -17.80 -8.50
CA GLN A 126 -3.32 -19.15 -8.71
C GLN A 126 -2.10 -19.44 -7.82
N GLN A 127 -1.14 -18.52 -7.72
CA GLN A 127 0.01 -18.65 -6.82
C GLN A 127 -0.40 -18.72 -5.34
N LEU A 128 -1.41 -17.95 -4.92
CA LEU A 128 -1.94 -18.02 -3.56
C LEU A 128 -2.69 -19.34 -3.29
N GLU A 129 -3.42 -19.88 -4.25
CA GLU A 129 -4.08 -21.19 -4.14
C GLU A 129 -3.05 -22.33 -4.03
N GLU A 130 -1.98 -22.27 -4.83
CA GLU A 130 -0.86 -23.22 -4.74
C GLU A 130 -0.15 -23.13 -3.37
N LEU A 131 0.14 -21.91 -2.90
CA LEU A 131 0.76 -21.68 -1.60
C LEU A 131 -0.13 -22.16 -0.43
N GLU A 132 -1.44 -21.92 -0.51
CA GLU A 132 -2.40 -22.41 0.50
C GLU A 132 -2.47 -23.94 0.50
N SER A 133 -2.45 -24.57 -0.69
CA SER A 133 -2.41 -26.02 -0.83
C SER A 133 -1.15 -26.62 -0.16
N ASP A 134 0.01 -26.01 -0.39
CA ASP A 134 1.26 -26.45 0.21
C ASP A 134 1.29 -26.23 1.72
N TRP A 135 0.78 -25.10 2.21
CA TRP A 135 0.60 -24.87 3.64
C TRP A 135 -0.28 -25.95 4.29
N ARG A 136 -1.42 -26.31 3.66
CA ARG A 136 -2.30 -27.39 4.17
C ARG A 136 -1.60 -28.74 4.21
N LYS A 137 -0.80 -29.08 3.19
CA LYS A 137 0.00 -30.33 3.18
C LYS A 137 1.02 -30.34 4.31
N GLN A 138 1.74 -29.24 4.52
CA GLN A 138 2.73 -29.13 5.61
C GLN A 138 2.07 -29.22 6.99
N HIS A 139 0.92 -28.56 7.17
CA HIS A 139 0.15 -28.62 8.41
C HIS A 139 -0.39 -30.03 8.69
N ALA A 140 -0.84 -30.76 7.65
CA ALA A 140 -1.26 -32.15 7.77
C ALA A 140 -0.10 -33.08 8.17
N LEU A 141 1.07 -32.95 7.53
CA LEU A 141 2.26 -33.72 7.88
C LEU A 141 2.70 -33.49 9.33
N PHE A 142 2.69 -32.22 9.78
CA PHE A 142 2.96 -31.89 11.17
C PHE A 142 1.92 -32.50 12.12
N SER A 143 0.63 -32.37 11.78
CA SER A 143 -0.47 -32.90 12.60
C SER A 143 -0.46 -34.43 12.73
N GLU A 144 0.05 -35.14 11.73
CA GLU A 144 0.25 -36.59 11.77
C GLU A 144 1.46 -36.98 12.64
N GLN A 145 2.56 -36.22 12.57
CA GLN A 145 3.83 -36.55 13.24
C GLN A 145 3.97 -35.96 14.65
N GLN A 146 3.14 -35.00 15.05
CA GLN A 146 3.21 -34.34 16.36
C GLN A 146 3.07 -35.29 17.56
N LYS A 147 2.49 -36.49 17.37
CA LYS A 147 2.30 -37.51 18.41
C LYS A 147 3.59 -38.31 18.67
N CYS A 148 4.69 -37.61 18.94
CA CYS A 148 5.98 -38.22 19.22
C CYS A 148 6.29 -38.16 20.72
N LEU A 149 6.49 -39.32 21.35
CA LEU A 149 6.81 -39.43 22.78
C LEU A 149 8.11 -38.69 23.17
N PHE A 150 9.01 -38.51 22.21
CA PHE A 150 10.34 -37.93 22.43
C PHE A 150 10.37 -36.41 22.22
N ILE A 151 9.25 -35.79 21.85
CA ILE A 151 9.16 -34.35 21.61
C ILE A 151 8.42 -33.68 22.77
N PRO A 152 9.01 -32.65 23.42
CA PRO A 152 8.32 -31.93 24.48
C PRO A 152 7.10 -31.15 23.94
N GLY A 153 6.00 -31.17 24.69
CA GLY A 153 4.75 -30.52 24.30
C GLY A 153 4.86 -29.00 24.08
N ASP A 154 5.77 -28.32 24.79
CA ASP A 154 5.98 -26.87 24.66
C ASP A 154 6.48 -26.47 23.26
N TRP A 155 7.21 -27.36 22.59
CA TRP A 155 7.68 -27.13 21.22
C TRP A 155 6.54 -27.30 20.21
N LEU A 156 5.63 -28.23 20.44
CA LEU A 156 4.47 -28.45 19.57
C LEU A 156 3.58 -27.19 19.49
N GLY A 157 3.33 -26.54 20.63
CA GLY A 157 2.54 -25.31 20.67
C GLY A 157 3.19 -24.15 19.89
N ARG A 158 4.53 -24.03 19.94
CA ARG A 158 5.26 -23.00 19.18
C ARG A 158 5.23 -23.26 17.68
N ILE A 159 5.38 -24.52 17.26
CA ILE A 159 5.34 -24.90 15.85
C ILE A 159 3.93 -24.67 15.30
N GLU A 160 2.89 -25.09 16.02
CA GLU A 160 1.50 -24.85 15.63
C GLU A 160 1.20 -23.35 15.49
N ALA A 161 1.63 -22.53 16.47
CA ALA A 161 1.46 -21.07 16.39
C ALA A 161 2.13 -20.46 15.16
N SER A 162 3.33 -20.94 14.80
CA SER A 162 4.05 -20.45 13.61
C SER A 162 3.34 -20.84 12.30
N LEU A 163 2.77 -22.04 12.24
CA LEU A 163 1.99 -22.49 11.07
C LEU A 163 0.69 -21.69 10.95
N GLN A 164 0.01 -21.41 12.07
CA GLN A 164 -1.21 -20.60 12.08
C GLN A 164 -0.96 -19.15 11.62
N ASP A 165 0.16 -18.54 12.00
CA ASP A 165 0.53 -17.18 11.58
C ASP A 165 0.69 -17.10 10.05
N VAL A 166 1.42 -18.04 9.44
CA VAL A 166 1.55 -18.11 7.97
C VAL A 166 0.18 -18.27 7.30
N GLY A 167 -0.69 -19.13 7.83
CA GLY A 167 -2.05 -19.32 7.31
C GLY A 167 -2.94 -18.08 7.47
N ALA A 168 -2.74 -17.26 8.50
CA ALA A 168 -3.43 -15.98 8.66
C ALA A 168 -2.94 -14.94 7.62
N GLN A 169 -1.62 -14.88 7.37
CA GLN A 169 -1.03 -13.97 6.39
C GLN A 169 -1.45 -14.32 4.95
N ILE A 170 -1.50 -15.61 4.59
CA ILE A 170 -1.99 -16.05 3.27
C ILE A 170 -3.45 -15.63 3.08
N ARG A 171 -4.32 -15.86 4.07
CA ARG A 171 -5.73 -15.45 4.02
C ARG A 171 -5.92 -13.94 3.93
N GLN A 172 -5.09 -13.17 4.62
CA GLN A 172 -5.09 -11.71 4.51
C GLN A 172 -4.71 -11.26 3.09
N ALA A 173 -3.70 -11.90 2.48
CA ALA A 173 -3.27 -11.60 1.12
C ALA A 173 -4.33 -11.97 0.05
N GLN A 174 -5.19 -12.96 0.30
CA GLN A 174 -6.33 -13.30 -0.58
C GLN A 174 -7.48 -12.27 -0.52
N GLN A 175 -7.56 -11.46 0.55
CA GLN A 175 -8.63 -10.47 0.76
C GLN A 175 -8.27 -9.06 0.27
N CYS A 176 -7.00 -8.82 -0.08
CA CYS A 176 -6.49 -7.57 -0.65
C CYS A 176 -6.70 -7.52 -2.16
#